data_AF-A0A7X7RL98-F1
#
_entry.id   AF-A0A7X7RL98-F1
#
_cell.length_a   1.000
_cell.length_b   1.000
_cell.length_c   1.000
_cell.angle_alpha   90.00
_cell.angle_beta   90.00
_cell.angle_gamma   90.00
#
_symmetry.space_group_name_H-M   'P 1'
#
loop_
_entity.id
_entity.type
_entity.pdbx_description
1 polymer ?
#
loop_
_entity_poly.entity_id
_entity_poly.type
_entity_poly.pdbx_seq_one_letter_code
_entity_poly.pdbx_strand_id
1 'polypeptide(L)'
;EKKRAAFFTDPQLREDYKTTLRFVLNRVNTVTGIPYKDDRAILAWQFGNEIWNAEPAWLTEMAAYMKSLDPNHLVAETRHHPAFAEQLIDPNIDLLTRHYYTDYKGSGTNWVAAVQREVAQIKGQRPFFVGEFGPYIDGKVLTRENVQASLRAFLDTCIATEGVSGALLWSMYFHHERGGYYWHQIFTYPSVWSYHYPGFASADAQAEIEIMREMREAAFRIRGLPVPPVAVPDPPVLLTFEDMALFSWRGAAGASGYDIERAPSPEGPWALLAEQVSDAEVAYRPLFCDESARAGETWCYRVTARNAGGRSVPSNVVGPVKMRAACFVDECIDLSRAAAHSEGLTLDNTYNARYAEYLFRVCGTTNAWIDYAVPGPARVARVTAFFAVSQGDPAAPRFLASRDGQSFAEVQKVRAVERIHIAPPHAGDANRQTQVDYTVPLPEGTRRIKVVWARQMALDRLEIEHAGSVQ
;
A
#
# COMPACT_ATOMS: atom_id res chain seq x y z
N GLU A 1 -28.73 -14.65 14.40
CA GLU A 1 -27.30 -14.81 14.07
C GLU A 1 -26.56 -15.40 15.27
N LYS A 2 -25.56 -16.25 15.05
CA LYS A 2 -24.72 -16.80 16.14
C LYS A 2 -23.67 -15.77 16.55
N LYS A 3 -23.38 -15.67 17.84
CA LYS A 3 -22.33 -14.76 18.37
C LYS A 3 -20.94 -15.30 18.02
N ARG A 4 -19.94 -14.41 17.87
CA ARG A 4 -18.54 -14.79 17.59
C ARG A 4 -17.98 -15.87 18.53
N ALA A 5 -18.31 -15.80 19.82
CA ALA A 5 -17.86 -16.77 20.82
C ALA A 5 -18.41 -18.20 20.58
N ALA A 6 -19.53 -18.33 19.87
CA ALA A 6 -20.12 -19.63 19.55
C ALA A 6 -19.29 -20.42 18.52
N PHE A 7 -18.37 -19.76 17.79
CA PHE A 7 -17.53 -20.41 16.77
C PHE A 7 -16.78 -21.64 17.30
N PHE A 8 -16.30 -21.59 18.55
CA PHE A 8 -15.51 -22.67 19.16
C PHE A 8 -16.36 -23.74 19.86
N THR A 9 -17.63 -23.49 20.14
CA THR A 9 -18.45 -24.35 21.01
C THR A 9 -19.67 -24.93 20.31
N ASP A 10 -20.27 -24.19 19.36
CA ASP A 10 -21.44 -24.62 18.62
C ASP A 10 -21.09 -25.79 17.67
N PRO A 11 -21.79 -26.93 17.76
CA PRO A 11 -21.47 -28.11 16.97
C PRO A 11 -21.53 -27.89 15.45
N GLN A 12 -22.47 -27.08 14.97
CA GLN A 12 -22.59 -26.79 13.55
C GLN A 12 -21.43 -25.92 13.06
N LEU A 13 -21.07 -24.86 13.79
CA LEU A 13 -19.94 -24.01 13.39
C LEU A 13 -18.60 -24.77 13.41
N ARG A 14 -18.42 -25.71 14.35
CA ARG A 14 -17.27 -26.62 14.37
C ARG A 14 -17.23 -27.52 13.14
N GLU A 15 -18.36 -28.07 12.72
CA GLU A 15 -18.42 -28.90 11.51
C GLU A 15 -18.25 -28.08 10.22
N ASP A 16 -18.78 -26.86 10.17
CA ASP A 16 -18.57 -25.93 9.04
C ASP A 16 -17.08 -25.59 8.89
N TYR A 17 -16.38 -25.39 10.00
CA TYR A 17 -14.92 -25.20 10.01
C TYR A 17 -14.19 -26.46 9.51
N LYS A 18 -14.54 -27.66 9.99
CA LYS A 18 -13.97 -28.92 9.48
C LYS A 18 -14.24 -29.15 8.00
N THR A 19 -15.40 -28.72 7.51
CA THR A 19 -15.74 -28.76 6.08
C THR A 19 -14.82 -27.84 5.28
N THR A 20 -14.56 -26.63 5.80
CA THR A 20 -13.60 -25.69 5.20
C THR A 20 -12.19 -26.29 5.15
N LEU A 21 -11.71 -26.86 6.25
CA LEU A 21 -10.42 -27.55 6.30
C LEU A 21 -10.34 -28.69 5.28
N ARG A 22 -11.37 -29.54 5.22
CA ARG A 22 -11.42 -30.66 4.27
C ARG A 22 -11.32 -30.19 2.83
N PHE A 23 -12.00 -29.10 2.50
CA PHE A 23 -11.95 -28.51 1.17
C PHE A 23 -10.57 -27.95 0.83
N VAL A 24 -9.98 -27.14 1.72
CA VAL A 24 -8.69 -26.48 1.48
C VAL A 24 -7.55 -27.50 1.41
N LEU A 25 -7.45 -28.42 2.38
CA LEU A 25 -6.33 -29.38 2.44
C LEU A 25 -6.36 -30.39 1.28
N ASN A 26 -7.56 -30.72 0.75
CA ASN A 26 -7.69 -31.61 -0.42
C ASN A 26 -7.78 -30.86 -1.75
N ARG A 27 -7.63 -29.53 -1.76
CA ARG A 27 -7.64 -28.74 -3.00
C ARG A 27 -6.47 -29.17 -3.89
N VAL A 28 -6.76 -29.46 -5.15
CA VAL A 28 -5.74 -29.61 -6.19
C VAL A 28 -5.47 -28.24 -6.81
N ASN A 29 -4.22 -27.81 -6.76
CA ASN A 29 -3.77 -26.59 -7.42
C ASN A 29 -4.03 -26.73 -8.94
N THR A 30 -4.80 -25.82 -9.54
CA THR A 30 -5.14 -25.89 -10.98
C THR A 30 -3.99 -25.49 -11.89
N VAL A 31 -2.91 -24.92 -11.34
CA VAL A 31 -1.70 -24.54 -12.09
C VAL A 31 -0.67 -25.66 -12.05
N THR A 32 -0.37 -26.20 -10.87
CA THR A 32 0.67 -27.24 -10.70
C THR A 32 0.13 -28.67 -10.79
N GLY A 33 -1.19 -28.86 -10.62
CA GLY A 33 -1.82 -30.18 -10.51
C GLY A 33 -1.57 -30.90 -9.19
N ILE A 34 -0.89 -30.26 -8.23
CA ILE A 34 -0.50 -30.88 -6.95
C ILE A 34 -1.60 -30.63 -5.90
N PRO A 35 -2.09 -31.66 -5.17
CA PRO A 35 -2.92 -31.47 -3.99
C PRO A 35 -2.17 -30.68 -2.91
N TYR A 36 -2.84 -29.73 -2.26
CA TYR A 36 -2.19 -28.85 -1.26
C TYR A 36 -1.52 -29.65 -0.14
N LYS A 37 -2.16 -30.71 0.36
CA LYS A 37 -1.57 -31.63 1.36
C LYS A 37 -0.30 -32.38 0.92
N ASP A 38 0.02 -32.36 -0.37
CA ASP A 38 1.22 -32.97 -0.95
C ASP A 38 2.21 -31.91 -1.48
N ASP A 39 1.86 -30.63 -1.41
CA ASP A 39 2.65 -29.53 -1.97
C ASP A 39 3.70 -29.01 -0.99
N ARG A 40 4.97 -29.32 -1.26
CA ARG A 40 6.13 -28.92 -0.45
C ARG A 40 6.37 -27.40 -0.40
N ALA A 41 5.65 -26.61 -1.19
CA ALA A 41 5.67 -25.15 -1.05
C ALA A 41 4.94 -24.68 0.22
N ILE A 42 4.04 -25.50 0.79
CA ILE A 42 3.34 -25.21 2.03
C ILE A 42 4.22 -25.67 3.21
N LEU A 43 4.45 -24.79 4.18
CA LEU A 43 5.20 -25.14 5.39
C LEU A 43 4.28 -25.69 6.49
N ALA A 44 3.20 -24.97 6.78
CA ALA A 44 2.33 -25.24 7.92
C ALA A 44 0.90 -24.76 7.69
N TRP A 45 -0.05 -25.43 8.34
CA TRP A 45 -1.44 -25.00 8.49
C TRP A 45 -1.63 -24.24 9.81
N GLN A 46 -2.34 -23.13 9.75
CA GLN A 46 -2.73 -22.34 10.93
C GLN A 46 -4.25 -22.44 11.14
N PHE A 47 -4.69 -22.54 12.39
CA PHE A 47 -6.13 -22.62 12.71
C PHE A 47 -6.92 -21.40 12.20
N GLY A 48 -6.28 -20.24 12.19
CA GLY A 48 -6.85 -18.96 11.82
C GLY A 48 -6.00 -17.84 12.41
N ASN A 49 -6.16 -16.62 11.90
CA ASN A 49 -5.38 -15.50 12.39
C ASN A 49 -5.83 -15.07 13.79
N GLU A 50 -4.88 -14.83 14.69
CA GLU A 50 -5.09 -14.25 16.02
C GLU A 50 -6.30 -14.81 16.79
N ILE A 51 -6.27 -16.10 17.07
CA ILE A 51 -7.33 -16.74 17.83
C ILE A 51 -7.22 -16.33 19.30
N TRP A 52 -8.28 -15.74 19.87
CA TRP A 52 -8.28 -15.31 21.27
C TRP A 52 -8.94 -16.33 22.21
N ASN A 53 -10.11 -16.85 21.85
CA ASN A 53 -11.00 -17.54 22.80
C ASN A 53 -11.16 -19.05 22.50
N ALA A 54 -10.24 -19.67 21.78
CA ALA A 54 -10.27 -21.12 21.56
C ALA A 54 -9.80 -21.87 22.81
N GLU A 55 -10.67 -22.70 23.36
CA GLU A 55 -10.33 -23.60 24.46
C GLU A 55 -9.40 -24.73 24.00
N PRO A 56 -8.54 -25.28 24.88
CA PRO A 56 -7.60 -26.33 24.53
C PRO A 56 -8.23 -27.55 23.81
N ALA A 57 -9.41 -27.97 24.25
CA ALA A 57 -10.11 -29.12 23.65
C ALA A 57 -10.47 -28.88 22.17
N TRP A 58 -10.81 -27.65 21.79
CA TRP A 58 -11.10 -27.30 20.41
C TRP A 58 -9.83 -27.38 19.56
N LEU A 59 -8.70 -26.89 20.07
CA LEU A 59 -7.42 -26.96 19.36
C LEU A 59 -6.96 -28.40 19.16
N THR A 60 -6.99 -29.23 20.21
CA THR A 60 -6.67 -30.66 20.12
C THR A 60 -7.52 -31.36 19.06
N GLU A 61 -8.84 -31.12 19.07
CA GLU A 61 -9.74 -31.69 18.08
C GLU A 61 -9.39 -31.24 16.65
N MET A 62 -9.21 -29.95 16.42
CA MET A 62 -8.95 -29.42 15.08
C MET A 62 -7.56 -29.81 14.58
N ALA A 63 -6.55 -29.88 15.46
CA ALA A 63 -5.19 -30.31 15.12
C ALA A 63 -5.19 -31.77 14.68
N ALA A 64 -5.80 -32.66 15.47
CA ALA A 64 -5.92 -34.07 15.13
C ALA A 64 -6.69 -34.27 13.81
N TYR A 65 -7.75 -33.48 13.60
CA TYR A 65 -8.51 -33.53 12.36
C TYR A 65 -7.69 -33.06 11.14
N MET A 66 -6.95 -31.94 11.24
CA MET A 66 -6.02 -31.51 10.19
C MET A 66 -4.98 -32.59 9.87
N LYS A 67 -4.32 -33.16 10.89
CA LYS A 67 -3.33 -34.24 10.73
C LYS A 67 -3.92 -35.50 10.12
N SER A 68 -5.20 -35.81 10.38
CA SER A 68 -5.88 -36.94 9.74
C SER A 68 -6.12 -36.75 8.24
N LEU A 69 -6.20 -35.50 7.76
CA LEU A 69 -6.35 -35.16 6.35
C LEU A 69 -5.00 -34.99 5.65
N ASP A 70 -4.03 -34.45 6.37
CA ASP A 70 -2.68 -34.11 5.92
C ASP A 70 -1.65 -34.48 7.00
N PRO A 71 -1.01 -35.66 6.90
CA PRO A 71 0.03 -36.06 7.83
C PRO A 71 1.41 -35.47 7.49
N ASN A 72 1.56 -34.74 6.38
CA ASN A 72 2.85 -34.28 5.86
C ASN A 72 3.24 -32.91 6.42
N HIS A 73 2.28 -31.99 6.52
CA HIS A 73 2.55 -30.59 6.88
C HIS A 73 2.47 -30.31 8.38
N LEU A 74 3.18 -29.27 8.82
CA LEU A 74 3.15 -28.81 10.20
C LEU A 74 1.82 -28.13 10.55
N VAL A 75 1.46 -28.09 11.83
CA VAL A 75 0.31 -27.34 12.35
C VAL A 75 0.80 -26.32 13.37
N ALA A 76 0.40 -25.07 13.21
CA ALA A 76 0.83 -23.94 14.04
C ALA A 76 -0.30 -23.43 14.94
N GLU A 77 0.00 -23.29 16.24
CA GLU A 77 -0.90 -22.70 17.22
C GLU A 77 -0.89 -21.17 17.15
N THR A 78 -2.08 -20.58 17.00
CA THR A 78 -2.28 -19.13 16.77
C THR A 78 -2.99 -18.41 17.93
N ARG A 79 -2.97 -18.99 19.14
CA ARG A 79 -3.61 -18.38 20.31
C ARG A 79 -2.84 -17.18 20.86
N HIS A 80 -3.52 -16.06 21.07
CA HIS A 80 -2.89 -14.79 21.53
C HIS A 80 -3.38 -14.29 22.90
N HIS A 81 -4.33 -14.98 23.53
CA HIS A 81 -4.91 -14.52 24.80
C HIS A 81 -3.97 -14.78 26.00
N PRO A 82 -3.62 -13.76 26.81
CA PRO A 82 -2.63 -13.86 27.90
C PRO A 82 -2.99 -14.85 29.02
N ALA A 83 -4.28 -15.08 29.28
CA ALA A 83 -4.73 -16.04 30.31
C ALA A 83 -4.42 -17.51 29.97
N PHE A 84 -4.07 -17.83 28.72
CA PHE A 84 -3.52 -19.15 28.36
C PHE A 84 -1.99 -19.12 28.45
N ALA A 85 -1.45 -18.52 29.52
CA ALA A 85 -0.01 -18.38 29.76
C ALA A 85 0.74 -19.72 29.77
N GLU A 86 0.03 -20.83 29.98
CA GLU A 86 0.53 -22.17 29.71
C GLU A 86 0.13 -22.60 28.29
N GLN A 87 1.15 -22.86 27.48
CA GLN A 87 0.96 -23.33 26.11
C GLN A 87 0.39 -24.75 26.10
N LEU A 88 -0.51 -25.03 25.15
CA LEU A 88 -1.06 -26.36 24.99
C LEU A 88 -0.01 -27.28 24.35
N ILE A 89 0.41 -28.30 25.11
CA ILE A 89 1.26 -29.37 24.59
C ILE A 89 0.37 -30.50 24.04
N ASP A 90 0.07 -30.43 22.74
CA ASP A 90 -0.61 -31.47 21.95
C ASP A 90 0.29 -32.11 20.87
N PRO A 91 0.39 -33.44 20.72
CA PRO A 91 1.26 -34.08 19.73
C PRO A 91 0.93 -33.76 18.25
N ASN A 92 -0.23 -33.17 17.95
CA ASN A 92 -0.64 -32.78 16.60
C ASN A 92 -0.36 -31.31 16.27
N ILE A 93 0.21 -30.55 17.21
CA ILE A 93 0.57 -29.14 17.04
C ILE A 93 2.10 -29.05 17.09
N ASP A 94 2.71 -28.57 16.01
CA ASP A 94 4.16 -28.61 15.81
C ASP A 94 4.84 -27.27 16.10
N LEU A 95 4.16 -26.15 15.80
CA LEU A 95 4.75 -24.81 15.87
C LEU A 95 3.95 -23.88 16.79
N LEU A 96 4.65 -22.93 17.40
CA LEU A 96 4.04 -21.82 18.13
C LEU A 96 4.34 -20.49 17.44
N THR A 97 3.32 -19.63 17.35
CA THR A 97 3.49 -18.25 16.86
C THR A 97 2.91 -17.21 17.80
N ARG A 98 3.56 -16.04 17.84
CA ARG A 98 3.08 -14.83 18.52
C ARG A 98 3.33 -13.58 17.68
N HIS A 99 2.46 -12.59 17.87
CA HIS A 99 2.46 -11.33 17.16
C HIS A 99 2.89 -10.19 18.05
N TYR A 100 3.64 -9.23 17.49
CA TYR A 100 4.22 -8.11 18.23
C TYR A 100 3.87 -6.77 17.58
N TYR A 101 3.04 -6.01 18.28
CA TYR A 101 2.67 -4.64 17.95
C TYR A 101 2.78 -3.76 19.21
N THR A 102 3.04 -2.47 19.03
CA THR A 102 3.26 -1.57 20.18
C THR A 102 1.99 -1.33 21.00
N ASP A 103 0.82 -1.55 20.40
CA ASP A 103 -0.50 -1.47 21.04
C ASP A 103 -1.04 -2.82 21.53
N TYR A 104 -0.33 -3.92 21.28
CA TYR A 104 -0.72 -5.25 21.74
C TYR A 104 -0.43 -5.44 23.22
N LYS A 105 -1.49 -5.36 24.03
CA LYS A 105 -1.41 -5.52 25.49
C LYS A 105 -0.83 -6.87 25.92
N GLY A 106 -1.01 -7.93 25.12
CA GLY A 106 -0.57 -9.29 25.47
C GLY A 106 0.94 -9.45 25.46
N SER A 107 1.61 -8.96 24.41
CA SER A 107 3.07 -8.97 24.28
C SER A 107 3.72 -7.81 25.05
N GLY A 108 3.00 -6.70 25.20
CA GLY A 108 3.55 -5.44 25.69
C GLY A 108 4.49 -4.80 24.67
N THR A 109 5.15 -3.71 25.09
CA THR A 109 6.01 -2.89 24.22
C THR A 109 7.49 -3.31 24.22
N ASN A 110 7.93 -4.10 25.20
CA ASN A 110 9.28 -4.65 25.24
C ASN A 110 9.32 -6.02 24.55
N TRP A 111 9.39 -6.00 23.22
CA TRP A 111 9.34 -7.23 22.42
C TRP A 111 10.53 -8.16 22.66
N VAL A 112 11.71 -7.61 22.93
CA VAL A 112 12.93 -8.38 23.29
C VAL A 112 12.66 -9.27 24.51
N ALA A 113 12.17 -8.69 25.60
CA ALA A 113 11.85 -9.44 26.81
C ALA A 113 10.65 -10.38 26.62
N ALA A 114 9.71 -10.02 25.74
CA ALA A 114 8.53 -10.83 25.48
C ALA A 114 8.86 -12.12 24.70
N VAL A 115 9.67 -12.05 23.64
CA VAL A 115 10.15 -13.25 22.91
C VAL A 115 10.83 -14.22 23.85
N GLN A 116 11.78 -13.74 24.66
CA GLN A 116 12.52 -14.59 25.60
C GLN A 116 11.61 -15.26 26.63
N ARG A 117 10.63 -14.52 27.16
CA ARG A 117 9.62 -15.07 28.09
C ARG A 117 8.77 -16.15 27.44
N GLU A 118 8.27 -15.91 26.23
CA GLU A 118 7.41 -16.84 25.51
C GLU A 118 8.16 -18.13 25.16
N VAL A 119 9.40 -18.02 24.70
CA VAL A 119 10.24 -19.18 24.39
C VAL A 119 10.57 -19.98 25.65
N ALA A 120 10.87 -19.31 26.77
CA ALA A 120 11.13 -19.99 28.04
C ALA A 120 9.93 -20.83 28.52
N GLN A 121 8.69 -20.39 28.23
CA GLN A 121 7.48 -21.14 28.56
C GLN A 121 7.32 -22.43 27.72
N ILE A 122 7.89 -22.49 26.51
CA ILE A 122 7.85 -23.68 25.65
C ILE A 122 8.68 -24.81 26.25
N LYS A 123 9.71 -24.49 27.06
CA LYS A 123 10.66 -25.46 27.66
C LYS A 123 11.29 -26.38 26.61
N GLY A 124 11.60 -25.85 25.43
CA GLY A 124 12.23 -26.59 24.33
C GLY A 124 11.37 -27.66 23.68
N GLN A 125 10.07 -27.74 23.99
CA GLN A 125 9.20 -28.77 23.44
C GLN A 125 8.85 -28.56 21.96
N ARG A 126 8.92 -27.31 21.47
CA ARG A 126 8.55 -26.92 20.10
C ARG A 126 9.34 -25.73 19.59
N PRO A 127 9.49 -25.60 18.26
CA PRO A 127 9.93 -24.36 17.65
C PRO A 127 8.91 -23.22 17.83
N PHE A 128 9.44 -22.02 18.01
CA PHE A 128 8.72 -20.75 18.01
C PHE A 128 9.05 -19.97 16.74
N PHE A 129 8.09 -19.22 16.21
CA PHE A 129 8.40 -18.17 15.26
C PHE A 129 7.55 -16.94 15.56
N VAL A 130 8.07 -15.76 15.24
CA VAL A 130 7.28 -14.53 15.27
C VAL A 130 6.45 -14.50 13.98
N GLY A 131 5.16 -14.77 14.08
CA GLY A 131 4.27 -14.83 12.90
C GLY A 131 3.91 -13.47 12.33
N GLU A 132 3.92 -12.44 13.17
CA GLU A 132 3.77 -11.05 12.75
C GLU A 132 4.54 -10.13 13.69
N PHE A 133 5.15 -9.10 13.15
CA PHE A 133 5.50 -7.92 13.92
C PHE A 133 5.45 -6.68 13.04
N GLY A 134 5.06 -5.55 13.63
CA GLY A 134 4.91 -4.29 12.92
C GLY A 134 5.71 -3.19 13.60
N PRO A 135 6.93 -2.86 13.13
CA PRO A 135 7.73 -1.75 13.65
C PRO A 135 7.17 -0.40 13.19
N TYR A 136 5.86 -0.20 13.36
CA TYR A 136 5.18 1.03 13.00
C TYR A 136 5.64 2.12 13.95
N ILE A 137 6.18 3.18 13.37
CA ILE A 137 6.37 4.43 14.10
C ILE A 137 4.98 4.82 14.61
N ASP A 138 4.84 5.05 15.91
CA ASP A 138 3.59 5.44 16.57
C ASP A 138 3.75 6.76 17.36
N GLY A 139 4.96 7.32 17.36
CA GLY A 139 5.32 8.54 18.07
C GLY A 139 5.43 8.41 19.58
N LYS A 140 5.23 7.22 20.14
CA LYS A 140 5.22 6.95 21.58
C LYS A 140 6.26 5.92 21.97
N VAL A 141 6.15 4.72 21.40
CA VAL A 141 7.03 3.58 21.63
C VAL A 141 8.09 3.55 20.53
N LEU A 142 7.65 3.64 19.28
CA LEU A 142 8.52 3.67 18.10
C LEU A 142 8.44 5.06 17.46
N THR A 143 9.59 5.68 17.31
CA THR A 143 9.76 7.00 16.68
C THR A 143 10.68 6.86 15.47
N ARG A 144 10.72 7.87 14.59
CA ARG A 144 11.62 7.87 13.42
C ARG A 144 13.08 7.72 13.84
N GLU A 145 13.43 8.22 15.02
CA GLU A 145 14.79 8.21 15.59
C GLU A 145 15.17 6.85 16.18
N ASN A 146 14.21 6.10 16.74
CA ASN A 146 14.52 4.87 17.48
C ASN A 146 14.16 3.58 16.72
N VAL A 147 13.29 3.63 15.70
CA VAL A 147 12.67 2.45 15.10
C VAL A 147 13.71 1.47 14.55
N GLN A 148 14.76 1.96 13.89
CA GLN A 148 15.79 1.11 13.32
C GLN A 148 16.58 0.36 14.42
N ALA A 149 16.99 1.06 15.47
CA ALA A 149 17.73 0.45 16.58
C ALA A 149 16.87 -0.56 17.35
N SER A 150 15.61 -0.22 17.60
CA SER A 150 14.63 -1.11 18.26
C SER A 150 14.36 -2.37 17.43
N LEU A 151 14.14 -2.21 16.12
CA LEU A 151 13.93 -3.32 15.19
C LEU A 151 15.15 -4.24 15.17
N ARG A 152 16.36 -3.67 15.06
CA ARG A 152 17.60 -4.46 15.06
C ARG A 152 17.77 -5.24 16.36
N ALA A 153 17.55 -4.61 17.52
CA ALA A 153 17.64 -5.28 18.82
C ALA A 153 16.63 -6.43 18.94
N PHE A 154 15.41 -6.23 18.43
CA PHE A 154 14.38 -7.28 18.38
C PHE A 154 14.79 -8.45 17.49
N LEU A 155 15.24 -8.19 16.26
CA LEU A 155 15.68 -9.23 15.32
C LEU A 155 16.93 -9.96 15.83
N ASP A 156 17.90 -9.25 16.41
CA ASP A 156 19.09 -9.86 17.03
C ASP A 156 18.70 -10.77 18.21
N THR A 157 17.69 -10.38 19.00
CA THR A 157 17.15 -11.25 20.06
C THR A 157 16.48 -12.49 19.49
N CYS A 158 15.70 -12.35 18.42
CA CYS A 158 15.10 -13.51 17.75
C CYS A 158 16.18 -14.47 17.23
N ILE A 159 17.28 -13.95 16.67
CA ILE A 159 18.39 -14.77 16.17
C ILE A 159 19.15 -15.46 17.31
N ALA A 160 19.36 -14.76 18.43
CA ALA A 160 20.16 -15.28 19.54
C ALA A 160 19.39 -16.22 20.48
N THR A 161 18.06 -16.21 20.45
CA THR A 161 17.23 -17.02 21.35
C THR A 161 17.01 -18.42 20.77
N GLU A 162 17.60 -19.43 21.39
CA GLU A 162 17.43 -20.83 21.00
C GLU A 162 15.95 -21.23 20.97
N GLY A 163 15.52 -21.88 19.89
CA GLY A 163 14.11 -22.27 19.67
C GLY A 163 13.30 -21.29 18.82
N VAL A 164 13.79 -20.06 18.59
CA VAL A 164 13.19 -19.13 17.62
C VAL A 164 13.67 -19.46 16.21
N SER A 165 12.74 -19.68 15.30
CA SER A 165 13.01 -20.14 13.93
C SER A 165 12.95 -19.04 12.88
N GLY A 166 12.41 -17.87 13.22
CA GLY A 166 12.30 -16.74 12.31
C GLY A 166 11.28 -15.69 12.77
N ALA A 167 11.22 -14.59 12.02
CA ALA A 167 10.27 -13.51 12.24
C ALA A 167 9.73 -12.97 10.91
N LEU A 168 8.42 -12.76 10.85
CA LEU A 168 7.71 -12.31 9.66
C LEU A 168 7.16 -10.89 9.87
N LEU A 169 7.61 -9.97 9.03
CA LEU A 169 7.19 -8.56 9.07
C LEU A 169 5.75 -8.44 8.56
N TRP A 170 4.92 -7.72 9.30
CA TRP A 170 3.62 -7.26 8.80
C TRP A 170 3.75 -5.82 8.26
N SER A 171 3.40 -5.54 7.01
CA SER A 171 3.27 -6.50 5.92
C SER A 171 3.87 -5.94 4.65
N MET A 172 4.33 -6.82 3.76
CA MET A 172 4.89 -6.45 2.48
C MET A 172 3.87 -6.72 1.36
N TYR A 173 3.75 -5.79 0.42
CA TYR A 173 2.86 -5.93 -0.73
C TYR A 173 3.63 -5.92 -2.05
N PHE A 174 3.00 -6.48 -3.08
CA PHE A 174 3.59 -6.68 -4.40
C PHE A 174 3.07 -5.65 -5.42
N HIS A 175 3.76 -5.54 -6.54
CA HIS A 175 3.37 -4.66 -7.63
C HIS A 175 1.97 -5.00 -8.16
N HIS A 176 1.18 -3.96 -8.43
CA HIS A 176 -0.16 -4.07 -8.99
C HIS A 176 -0.10 -4.31 -10.51
N GLU A 177 -1.00 -5.12 -11.06
CA GLU A 177 -1.01 -5.46 -12.48
C GLU A 177 -1.20 -4.25 -13.41
N ARG A 178 -1.86 -3.20 -12.89
CA ARG A 178 -2.09 -1.90 -13.56
C ARG A 178 -1.01 -0.85 -13.26
N GLY A 179 0.08 -1.27 -12.63
CA GLY A 179 1.21 -0.46 -12.24
C GLY A 179 1.14 0.09 -10.82
N GLY A 180 2.31 0.42 -10.29
CA GLY A 180 2.52 0.75 -8.88
C GLY A 180 2.43 -0.50 -8.00
N TYR A 181 2.03 -0.32 -6.74
CA TYR A 181 1.84 -1.39 -5.76
C TYR A 181 0.36 -1.65 -5.45
N TYR A 182 0.06 -2.84 -4.93
CA TYR A 182 -1.13 -3.00 -4.11
C TYR A 182 -0.91 -2.27 -2.79
N TRP A 183 -1.87 -1.43 -2.42
CA TRP A 183 -1.81 -0.58 -1.25
C TRP A 183 -2.74 -1.08 -0.15
N HIS A 184 -2.24 -1.00 1.08
CA HIS A 184 -3.00 -1.25 2.28
C HIS A 184 -2.49 -0.33 3.40
N GLN A 185 -3.33 0.58 3.89
CA GLN A 185 -2.95 1.32 5.09
C GLN A 185 -3.03 0.43 6.33
N ILE A 186 -1.89 0.32 7.01
CA ILE A 186 -1.72 -0.47 8.23
C ILE A 186 -1.85 0.39 9.48
N PHE A 187 -1.23 1.57 9.48
CA PHE A 187 -1.20 2.50 10.62
C PHE A 187 -1.41 3.94 10.18
N THR A 188 -1.74 4.85 11.09
CA THR A 188 -2.16 6.23 10.75
C THR A 188 -1.23 7.33 11.24
N TYR A 189 -0.29 7.05 12.14
CA TYR A 189 0.65 8.06 12.63
C TYR A 189 2.08 7.54 12.75
N PRO A 190 3.01 7.94 11.86
CA PRO A 190 2.71 8.41 10.51
C PRO A 190 1.88 7.36 9.77
N SER A 191 1.21 7.73 8.70
CA SER A 191 0.47 6.75 7.90
C SER A 191 1.44 5.69 7.38
N VAL A 192 1.43 4.49 7.98
CA VAL A 192 2.20 3.36 7.50
C VAL A 192 1.33 2.59 6.53
N TRP A 193 1.80 2.49 5.30
CA TRP A 193 1.18 1.68 4.27
C TRP A 193 1.71 0.25 4.35
N SER A 194 1.53 -0.51 3.29
CA SER A 194 2.34 -1.69 3.04
C SER A 194 3.81 -1.31 2.88
N TYR A 195 4.71 -2.19 3.32
CA TYR A 195 6.12 -2.06 3.02
C TYR A 195 6.43 -2.60 1.62
N HIS A 196 7.33 -1.94 0.92
CA HIS A 196 7.75 -2.30 -0.43
C HIS A 196 9.24 -2.56 -0.46
N TYR A 197 9.68 -3.69 -1.01
CA TYR A 197 11.12 -3.99 -1.10
C TYR A 197 11.74 -3.36 -2.35
N PRO A 198 12.87 -2.63 -2.24
CA PRO A 198 13.76 -2.49 -1.06
C PRO A 198 13.51 -1.24 -0.21
N GLY A 199 12.45 -0.50 -0.51
CA GLY A 199 12.03 0.73 0.14
C GLY A 199 12.18 1.94 -0.77
N PHE A 200 11.32 2.94 -0.56
CA PHE A 200 11.25 4.15 -1.38
C PHE A 200 11.37 5.43 -0.55
N ALA A 201 11.93 6.48 -1.18
CA ALA A 201 12.05 7.79 -0.52
C ALA A 201 10.68 8.42 -0.20
N SER A 202 9.64 8.10 -0.98
CA SER A 202 8.25 8.51 -0.72
C SER A 202 7.70 7.97 0.61
N ALA A 203 8.37 6.97 1.19
CA ALA A 203 8.03 6.31 2.45
C ALA A 203 9.03 6.63 3.60
N ASP A 204 9.81 7.71 3.48
CA ASP A 204 10.83 8.07 4.49
C ASP A 204 10.22 8.33 5.88
N ALA A 205 9.01 8.90 5.93
CA ALA A 205 8.29 9.13 7.19
C ALA A 205 8.12 7.83 8.00
N GLN A 206 8.09 6.67 7.34
CA GLN A 206 7.93 5.36 7.98
C GLN A 206 9.24 4.56 8.10
N ALA A 207 10.39 5.15 7.73
CA ALA A 207 11.71 4.51 7.69
C ALA A 207 11.74 3.21 6.85
N GLU A 208 10.97 3.16 5.75
CA GLU A 208 10.79 1.94 4.95
C GLU A 208 12.11 1.38 4.44
N ILE A 209 13.00 2.23 3.92
CA ILE A 209 14.33 1.83 3.41
C ILE A 209 15.15 1.16 4.52
N GLU A 210 15.17 1.74 5.71
CA GLU A 210 15.91 1.19 6.84
C GLU A 210 15.29 -0.12 7.33
N ILE A 211 13.97 -0.19 7.46
CA ILE A 211 13.26 -1.41 7.88
C ILE A 211 13.52 -2.55 6.88
N MET A 212 13.36 -2.31 5.57
CA MET A 212 13.62 -3.32 4.54
C MET A 212 15.09 -3.77 4.52
N ARG A 213 16.03 -2.85 4.76
CA ARG A 213 17.45 -3.19 4.88
C ARG A 213 17.71 -4.07 6.10
N GLU A 214 17.21 -3.70 7.27
CA GLU A 214 17.37 -4.51 8.49
C GLU A 214 16.74 -5.90 8.34
N MET A 215 15.57 -6.00 7.70
CA MET A 215 14.94 -7.29 7.38
C MET A 215 15.83 -8.16 6.49
N ARG A 216 16.36 -7.58 5.42
CA ARG A 216 17.27 -8.28 4.50
C ARG A 216 18.51 -8.77 5.25
N GLU A 217 19.15 -7.92 6.03
CA GLU A 217 20.36 -8.27 6.77
C GLU A 217 20.10 -9.36 7.81
N ALA A 218 19.01 -9.26 8.58
CA ALA A 218 18.61 -10.27 9.56
C ALA A 218 18.36 -11.64 8.91
N ALA A 219 17.76 -11.68 7.71
CA ALA A 219 17.51 -12.92 6.97
C ALA A 219 18.81 -13.65 6.56
N PHE A 220 19.93 -12.95 6.36
CA PHE A 220 21.24 -13.60 6.17
C PHE A 220 21.93 -13.92 7.51
N ARG A 221 21.83 -13.01 8.48
CA ARG A 221 22.40 -13.16 9.83
C ARG A 221 21.87 -14.41 10.55
N ILE A 222 20.57 -14.68 10.49
CA ILE A 222 19.95 -15.87 11.10
C ILE A 222 20.50 -17.20 10.55
N ARG A 223 21.04 -17.19 9.32
CA ARG A 223 21.64 -18.36 8.66
C ARG A 223 23.16 -18.40 8.79
N GLY A 224 23.78 -17.41 9.45
CA GLY A 224 25.23 -17.26 9.49
C GLY A 224 25.85 -16.98 8.11
N LEU A 225 25.09 -16.41 7.18
CA LEU A 225 25.53 -16.12 5.82
C LEU A 225 25.91 -14.63 5.67
N PRO A 226 26.88 -14.30 4.80
CA PRO A 226 27.10 -12.91 4.42
C PRO A 226 25.93 -12.39 3.58
N VAL A 227 25.68 -11.10 3.67
CA VAL A 227 24.68 -10.42 2.85
C VAL A 227 25.26 -10.25 1.43
N PRO A 228 24.66 -10.86 0.39
CA PRO A 228 25.16 -10.73 -0.97
C PRO A 228 24.95 -9.30 -1.49
N PRO A 229 25.65 -8.89 -2.57
CA PRO A 229 25.33 -7.67 -3.29
C PRO A 229 23.86 -7.65 -3.74
N VAL A 230 23.30 -6.45 -3.92
CA VAL A 230 21.96 -6.29 -4.49
C VAL A 230 22.02 -6.64 -5.97
N ALA A 231 21.16 -7.54 -6.43
CA ALA A 231 21.05 -7.89 -7.84
C ALA A 231 20.43 -6.74 -8.64
N VAL A 232 20.83 -6.59 -9.89
CA VAL A 232 20.17 -5.69 -10.84
C VAL A 232 18.70 -6.13 -10.98
N PRO A 233 17.72 -5.20 -10.97
CA PRO A 233 16.31 -5.56 -11.15
C PRO A 233 16.05 -6.15 -12.53
N ASP A 234 15.00 -6.94 -12.65
CA ASP A 234 14.43 -7.32 -13.93
C ASP A 234 13.86 -6.08 -14.67
N PRO A 235 13.73 -6.12 -16.02
CA PRO A 235 13.08 -5.05 -16.75
C PRO A 235 11.60 -4.89 -16.33
N PRO A 236 11.12 -3.65 -16.12
CA PRO A 236 9.70 -3.42 -15.90
C PRO A 236 8.91 -3.62 -17.19
N VAL A 237 7.58 -3.63 -17.09
CA VAL A 237 6.70 -3.67 -18.28
C VAL A 237 5.90 -2.38 -18.35
N LEU A 238 6.21 -1.54 -19.34
CA LEU A 238 5.47 -0.32 -19.61
C LEU A 238 4.10 -0.68 -20.19
N LEU A 239 3.04 -0.18 -19.54
CA LEU A 239 1.67 -0.45 -19.96
C LEU A 239 1.28 0.46 -21.12
N THR A 240 0.41 -0.04 -22.00
CA THR A 240 -0.09 0.74 -23.14
C THR A 240 -0.92 1.93 -22.68
N PHE A 241 -0.75 3.08 -23.32
CA PHE A 241 -1.52 4.28 -23.11
C PHE A 241 -1.71 5.02 -24.43
N GLU A 242 -2.72 5.88 -24.49
CA GLU A 242 -3.14 6.59 -25.71
C GLU A 242 -3.39 8.07 -25.41
N ASP A 243 -3.28 8.91 -26.45
CA ASP A 243 -3.67 10.32 -26.52
C ASP A 243 -3.04 11.32 -25.54
N MET A 244 -2.49 10.90 -24.39
CA MET A 244 -1.81 11.76 -23.42
C MET A 244 -0.63 11.00 -22.81
N ALA A 245 0.46 11.70 -22.52
CA ALA A 245 1.64 11.10 -21.92
C ALA A 245 1.50 10.91 -20.39
N LEU A 246 0.39 10.28 -19.99
CA LEU A 246 0.04 9.96 -18.61
C LEU A 246 -0.09 8.44 -18.49
N PHE A 247 0.88 7.78 -17.85
CA PHE A 247 1.04 6.33 -17.95
C PHE A 247 1.59 5.66 -16.70
N SER A 248 1.54 4.32 -16.68
CA SER A 248 2.02 3.45 -15.61
C SER A 248 2.83 2.29 -16.18
N TRP A 249 3.61 1.61 -15.33
CA TRP A 249 4.32 0.38 -15.65
C TRP A 249 4.13 -0.63 -14.51
N ARG A 250 4.18 -1.92 -14.84
CA ARG A 250 4.37 -2.97 -13.83
C ARG A 250 5.82 -2.92 -13.38
N GLY A 251 6.01 -2.65 -12.09
CA GLY A 251 7.34 -2.51 -11.51
C GLY A 251 8.10 -3.84 -11.39
N ALA A 252 9.37 -3.73 -11.00
CA ALA A 252 10.28 -4.85 -10.88
C ALA A 252 10.69 -5.06 -9.41
N ALA A 253 10.67 -6.30 -8.94
CA ALA A 253 11.06 -6.62 -7.57
C ALA A 253 12.51 -6.17 -7.30
N GLY A 254 12.72 -5.43 -6.21
CA GLY A 254 14.03 -4.89 -5.85
C GLY A 254 14.43 -3.61 -6.58
N ALA A 255 13.57 -3.03 -7.43
CA ALA A 255 13.76 -1.68 -7.94
C ALA A 255 13.51 -0.65 -6.83
N SER A 256 14.35 0.38 -6.75
CA SER A 256 14.19 1.52 -5.83
C SER A 256 13.80 2.81 -6.55
N GLY A 257 13.55 2.73 -7.86
CA GLY A 257 13.25 3.85 -8.72
C GLY A 257 13.34 3.47 -10.20
N TYR A 258 12.88 4.38 -11.05
CA TYR A 258 12.80 4.17 -12.50
C TYR A 258 13.28 5.39 -13.27
N ASP A 259 14.03 5.14 -14.34
CA ASP A 259 14.40 6.16 -15.32
C ASP A 259 13.40 6.10 -16.47
N ILE A 260 12.81 7.26 -16.81
CA ILE A 260 11.81 7.42 -17.85
C ILE A 260 12.47 8.05 -19.07
N GLU A 261 12.37 7.38 -20.22
CA GLU A 261 13.00 7.83 -21.46
C GLU A 261 11.97 8.01 -22.57
N ARG A 262 12.22 8.99 -23.45
CA ARG A 262 11.40 9.33 -24.60
C ARG A 262 12.23 9.44 -25.88
N ALA A 263 11.66 9.04 -27.01
CA ALA A 263 12.28 9.15 -28.32
C ALA A 263 11.26 9.49 -29.42
N PRO A 264 11.68 10.13 -30.53
CA PRO A 264 10.80 10.41 -31.68
C PRO A 264 10.45 9.13 -32.48
N SER A 265 11.21 8.05 -32.31
CA SER A 265 10.98 6.75 -32.94
C SER A 265 11.33 5.61 -31.98
N PRO A 266 10.84 4.37 -32.20
CA PRO A 266 11.21 3.21 -31.38
C PRO A 266 12.73 2.93 -31.37
N GLU A 267 13.45 3.35 -32.41
CA GLU A 267 14.89 3.18 -32.55
C GLU A 267 15.70 4.26 -31.81
N GLY A 268 15.04 5.34 -31.36
CA GLY A 268 15.70 6.47 -30.70
C GLY A 268 15.81 7.73 -31.58
N PRO A 269 16.74 8.64 -31.28
CA PRO A 269 17.59 8.65 -30.08
C PRO A 269 16.73 8.83 -28.81
N TRP A 270 17.11 8.12 -27.75
CA TRP A 270 16.43 8.15 -26.46
C TRP A 270 16.96 9.29 -25.59
N ALA A 271 16.06 10.11 -25.06
CA ALA A 271 16.35 11.16 -24.11
C ALA A 271 15.76 10.81 -22.74
N LEU A 272 16.53 11.02 -21.68
CA LEU A 272 16.06 10.88 -20.31
C LEU A 272 15.13 12.04 -19.96
N LEU A 273 13.91 11.74 -19.53
CA LEU A 273 12.93 12.72 -19.07
C LEU A 273 12.98 12.90 -17.55
N ALA A 274 13.06 11.79 -16.83
CA ALA A 274 13.09 11.77 -15.38
C ALA A 274 13.94 10.60 -14.92
N GLU A 275 14.62 10.77 -13.79
CA GLU A 275 15.37 9.72 -13.12
C GLU A 275 14.81 9.44 -11.75
N GLN A 276 14.99 8.20 -11.28
CA GLN A 276 14.61 7.79 -9.92
C GLN A 276 13.13 8.06 -9.58
N VAL A 277 12.23 7.96 -10.57
CA VAL A 277 10.79 8.07 -10.35
C VAL A 277 10.33 6.91 -9.47
N SER A 278 9.52 7.19 -8.45
CA SER A 278 8.96 6.19 -7.55
C SER A 278 7.65 5.63 -8.12
N ASP A 279 7.51 4.31 -8.18
CA ASP A 279 6.21 3.66 -8.42
C ASP A 279 5.44 3.37 -7.12
N ALA A 280 5.97 3.84 -5.99
CA ALA A 280 5.36 3.79 -4.66
C ALA A 280 5.04 5.20 -4.12
N GLU A 281 4.85 6.20 -4.98
CA GLU A 281 4.47 7.57 -4.57
C GLU A 281 2.96 7.80 -4.61
N VAL A 282 2.24 7.09 -5.48
CA VAL A 282 0.79 7.22 -5.67
C VAL A 282 0.09 5.86 -5.75
N ALA A 283 -1.18 5.83 -5.32
CA ALA A 283 -1.99 4.63 -5.33
C ALA A 283 -2.97 4.57 -6.51
N TYR A 284 -2.96 3.45 -7.23
CA TYR A 284 -3.98 3.08 -8.24
C TYR A 284 -4.23 4.12 -9.34
N ARG A 285 -3.19 4.87 -9.74
CA ARG A 285 -3.23 5.96 -10.73
C ARG A 285 -2.02 5.91 -11.66
N PRO A 286 -2.04 6.66 -12.77
CA PRO A 286 -0.86 6.92 -13.58
C PRO A 286 0.34 7.33 -12.72
N LEU A 287 1.46 6.64 -12.90
CA LEU A 287 2.68 6.85 -12.10
C LEU A 287 3.52 8.01 -12.61
N PHE A 288 3.36 8.39 -13.89
CA PHE A 288 4.15 9.45 -14.48
C PHE A 288 3.34 10.24 -15.52
N CYS A 289 3.57 11.54 -15.53
CA CYS A 289 3.06 12.46 -16.54
C CYS A 289 4.26 13.16 -17.21
N ASP A 290 4.46 12.94 -18.51
CA ASP A 290 5.38 13.76 -19.29
C ASP A 290 4.69 15.08 -19.65
N GLU A 291 4.75 16.05 -18.73
CA GLU A 291 4.13 17.37 -18.90
C GLU A 291 4.80 18.21 -20.00
N SER A 292 5.94 17.74 -20.53
CA SER A 292 6.65 18.39 -21.64
C SER A 292 6.12 18.00 -23.01
N ALA A 293 5.36 16.89 -23.12
CA ALA A 293 4.76 16.42 -24.37
C ALA A 293 3.61 17.35 -24.81
N ARG A 294 3.60 17.76 -26.08
CA ARG A 294 2.65 18.76 -26.61
C ARG A 294 1.66 18.16 -27.59
N ALA A 295 0.51 18.80 -27.71
CA ALA A 295 -0.51 18.42 -28.68
C ALA A 295 0.05 18.38 -30.12
N GLY A 296 -0.23 17.31 -30.84
CA GLY A 296 0.22 17.08 -32.21
C GLY A 296 1.55 16.34 -32.33
N GLU A 297 2.36 16.29 -31.26
CA GLU A 297 3.60 15.53 -31.24
C GLU A 297 3.35 14.02 -31.22
N THR A 298 4.37 13.25 -31.57
CA THR A 298 4.32 11.78 -31.55
C THR A 298 5.60 11.24 -30.92
N TRP A 299 5.45 10.40 -29.91
CA TRP A 299 6.56 9.99 -29.05
C TRP A 299 6.52 8.49 -28.73
N CYS A 300 7.70 7.90 -28.56
CA CYS A 300 7.90 6.56 -28.01
C CYS A 300 8.47 6.68 -26.60
N TYR A 301 8.04 5.81 -25.69
CA TYR A 301 8.47 5.78 -24.29
C TYR A 301 8.98 4.40 -23.91
N ARG A 302 9.93 4.39 -22.97
CA ARG A 302 10.40 3.18 -22.28
C ARG A 302 10.80 3.53 -20.85
N VAL A 303 10.86 2.51 -20.00
CA VAL A 303 11.16 2.64 -18.58
C VAL A 303 12.28 1.69 -18.20
N THR A 304 13.25 2.17 -17.42
CA THR A 304 14.37 1.36 -16.92
C THR A 304 14.31 1.31 -15.40
N ALA A 305 14.15 0.12 -14.82
CA ALA A 305 14.24 -0.08 -13.37
C ALA A 305 15.69 0.04 -12.90
N ARG A 306 15.90 0.56 -11.68
CA ARG A 306 17.23 0.70 -11.09
C ARG A 306 17.24 0.46 -9.59
N ASN A 307 18.41 0.08 -9.09
CA ASN A 307 18.72 0.02 -7.66
C ASN A 307 20.25 0.15 -7.45
N ALA A 308 20.74 -0.11 -6.23
CA ALA A 308 22.16 -0.09 -5.90
C ALA A 308 23.02 -1.10 -6.69
N GLY A 309 22.42 -2.16 -7.23
CA GLY A 309 23.09 -3.17 -8.07
C GLY A 309 23.27 -2.73 -9.53
N GLY A 310 22.52 -1.73 -10.00
CA GLY A 310 22.62 -1.20 -11.35
C GLY A 310 21.27 -0.88 -12.00
N ARG A 311 21.27 -0.81 -13.33
CA ARG A 311 20.08 -0.58 -14.16
C ARG A 311 19.71 -1.85 -14.91
N SER A 312 18.43 -2.14 -14.96
CA SER A 312 17.86 -3.18 -15.84
C SER A 312 18.09 -2.84 -17.32
N VAL A 313 17.83 -3.82 -18.20
CA VAL A 313 17.54 -3.47 -19.59
C VAL A 313 16.21 -2.70 -19.65
N PRO A 314 16.01 -1.80 -20.63
CA PRO A 314 14.75 -1.08 -20.73
C PRO A 314 13.54 -2.01 -20.91
N SER A 315 12.37 -1.53 -20.52
CA SER A 315 11.08 -2.16 -20.78
C SER A 315 10.81 -2.34 -22.28
N ASN A 316 9.69 -2.98 -22.61
CA ASN A 316 9.06 -2.80 -23.91
C ASN A 316 8.87 -1.31 -24.24
N VAL A 317 8.94 -0.97 -25.53
CA VAL A 317 8.62 0.36 -26.03
C VAL A 317 7.10 0.50 -26.18
N VAL A 318 6.55 1.63 -25.74
CA VAL A 318 5.19 2.05 -26.05
C VAL A 318 5.23 3.27 -26.94
N GLY A 319 4.62 3.16 -28.11
CA GLY A 319 4.55 4.20 -29.12
C GLY A 319 4.95 3.71 -30.51
N PRO A 320 4.88 4.59 -31.52
CA PRO A 320 4.67 6.03 -31.38
C PRO A 320 3.24 6.39 -30.95
N VAL A 321 3.09 7.16 -29.86
CA VAL A 321 1.81 7.66 -29.33
C VAL A 321 1.63 9.10 -29.78
N LYS A 322 0.50 9.40 -30.43
CA LYS A 322 0.17 10.77 -30.85
C LYS A 322 -0.49 11.53 -29.70
N MET A 323 0.07 12.67 -29.35
CA MET A 323 -0.39 13.49 -28.24
C MET A 323 -1.58 14.36 -28.66
N ARG A 324 -2.71 14.23 -27.96
CA ARG A 324 -3.88 15.09 -28.12
C ARG A 324 -3.73 16.40 -27.34
N ALA A 325 -3.09 16.34 -26.18
CA ALA A 325 -2.89 17.45 -25.26
C ALA A 325 -1.66 17.20 -24.36
N ALA A 326 -1.13 18.29 -23.80
CA ALA A 326 -0.30 18.23 -22.61
C ALA A 326 -1.20 18.06 -21.37
N CYS A 327 -0.65 17.49 -20.31
CA CYS A 327 -1.36 17.29 -19.05
C CYS A 327 -0.53 17.82 -17.88
N PHE A 328 -1.17 18.55 -16.99
CA PHE A 328 -0.64 18.93 -15.69
C PHE A 328 -1.36 18.10 -14.62
N VAL A 329 -0.63 17.49 -13.67
CA VAL A 329 -1.22 16.66 -12.62
C VAL A 329 -0.73 17.12 -11.26
N ASP A 330 -1.64 17.38 -10.33
CA ASP A 330 -1.32 17.57 -8.92
C ASP A 330 -1.98 16.47 -8.07
N GLU A 331 -1.15 15.72 -7.36
CA GLU A 331 -1.54 14.66 -6.42
C GLU A 331 -1.67 15.18 -4.99
N CYS A 332 -1.59 16.50 -4.79
CA CYS A 332 -1.84 17.17 -3.51
C CYS A 332 -0.90 16.75 -2.37
N ILE A 333 0.32 16.29 -2.70
CA ILE A 333 1.39 15.94 -1.74
C ILE A 333 1.73 17.15 -0.87
N ASP A 334 1.82 18.32 -1.50
CA ASP A 334 1.97 19.62 -0.87
C ASP A 334 1.26 20.70 -1.69
N LEU A 335 1.45 21.98 -1.34
CA LEU A 335 0.85 23.13 -2.04
C LEU A 335 1.79 23.80 -3.03
N SER A 336 2.98 23.25 -3.29
CA SER A 336 4.02 23.87 -4.12
C SER A 336 3.63 23.99 -5.60
N ARG A 337 2.74 23.11 -6.05
CA ARG A 337 2.20 23.12 -7.42
C ARG A 337 1.07 24.13 -7.62
N ALA A 338 0.51 24.69 -6.56
CA ALA A 338 -0.49 25.74 -6.65
C ALA A 338 0.16 27.08 -7.02
N ALA A 339 -0.48 27.82 -7.91
CA ALA A 339 -0.06 29.19 -8.25
C ALA A 339 -0.40 30.18 -7.14
N ALA A 340 -1.49 29.95 -6.42
CA ALA A 340 -1.90 30.68 -5.23
C ALA A 340 -2.97 29.89 -4.46
N HIS A 341 -3.18 30.18 -3.19
CA HIS A 341 -4.26 29.62 -2.40
C HIS A 341 -4.68 30.55 -1.27
N SER A 342 -5.85 30.30 -0.68
CA SER A 342 -6.28 30.97 0.55
C SER A 342 -5.48 30.49 1.75
N GLU A 343 -5.46 31.32 2.80
CA GLU A 343 -5.04 30.87 4.13
C GLU A 343 -5.99 29.76 4.67
N GLY A 344 -5.48 28.94 5.58
CA GLY A 344 -6.29 27.94 6.29
C GLY A 344 -6.51 26.60 5.58
N LEU A 345 -5.89 26.39 4.40
CA LEU A 345 -5.80 25.04 3.83
C LEU A 345 -4.85 24.17 4.67
N THR A 346 -5.19 22.91 4.86
CA THR A 346 -4.36 21.93 5.56
C THR A 346 -4.10 20.71 4.68
N LEU A 347 -2.96 20.05 4.88
CA LEU A 347 -2.65 18.78 4.24
C LEU A 347 -3.04 17.64 5.17
N ASP A 348 -3.61 16.57 4.61
CA ASP A 348 -3.94 15.34 5.33
C ASP A 348 -3.51 14.13 4.51
N ASN A 349 -2.90 13.15 5.19
CA ASN A 349 -2.57 11.84 4.65
C ASN A 349 -2.96 10.71 5.61
N THR A 350 -3.85 10.98 6.58
CA THR A 350 -4.24 10.04 7.64
C THR A 350 -5.51 9.28 7.27
N TYR A 351 -5.59 7.99 7.59
CA TYR A 351 -6.76 7.15 7.26
C TYR A 351 -7.08 7.03 5.75
N ASN A 352 -6.09 7.02 4.87
CA ASN A 352 -6.16 6.74 3.42
C ASN A 352 -7.06 5.57 3.02
N ALA A 353 -7.18 4.52 3.83
CA ALA A 353 -8.13 3.42 3.56
C ALA A 353 -9.60 3.91 3.45
N ARG A 354 -9.95 5.05 4.09
CA ARG A 354 -11.26 5.73 3.96
C ARG A 354 -11.42 6.50 2.65
N TYR A 355 -10.35 6.69 1.91
CA TYR A 355 -10.24 7.51 0.71
C TYR A 355 -9.74 6.67 -0.46
N ALA A 356 -10.11 5.38 -0.51
CA ALA A 356 -9.69 4.43 -1.55
C ALA A 356 -8.16 4.31 -1.69
N GLU A 357 -7.44 4.43 -0.56
CA GLU A 357 -5.98 4.46 -0.48
C GLU A 357 -5.32 5.64 -1.20
N TYR A 358 -6.07 6.69 -1.53
CA TYR A 358 -5.45 7.93 -2.01
C TYR A 358 -4.76 8.66 -0.86
N LEU A 359 -3.51 9.04 -1.16
CA LEU A 359 -2.50 9.22 -0.12
C LEU A 359 -2.49 10.62 0.46
N PHE A 360 -2.74 11.66 -0.34
CA PHE A 360 -2.57 13.04 0.06
C PHE A 360 -3.77 13.88 -0.33
N ARG A 361 -4.13 14.83 0.54
CA ARG A 361 -5.31 15.67 0.36
C ARG A 361 -5.06 17.08 0.83
N VAL A 362 -5.62 18.03 0.10
CA VAL A 362 -5.80 19.41 0.56
C VAL A 362 -7.20 19.53 1.18
N CYS A 363 -7.25 19.76 2.48
CA CYS A 363 -8.46 20.01 3.24
C CYS A 363 -8.73 21.52 3.33
N GLY A 364 -10.00 21.89 3.16
CA GLY A 364 -10.46 23.26 3.27
C GLY A 364 -11.91 23.34 3.73
N THR A 365 -12.39 24.55 4.01
CA THR A 365 -13.78 24.83 4.39
C THR A 365 -14.42 25.83 3.43
N THR A 366 -15.68 26.19 3.63
CA THR A 366 -16.41 27.09 2.73
C THR A 366 -15.61 28.35 2.39
N ASN A 367 -15.50 28.66 1.10
CA ASN A 367 -14.74 29.77 0.52
C ASN A 367 -13.22 29.67 0.59
N ALA A 368 -12.64 28.63 1.18
CA ALA A 368 -11.24 28.29 0.92
C ALA A 368 -11.05 28.04 -0.58
N TRP A 369 -9.88 28.36 -1.11
CA TRP A 369 -9.61 28.22 -2.54
C TRP A 369 -8.16 27.89 -2.85
N ILE A 370 -7.96 27.20 -3.96
CA ILE A 370 -6.65 26.89 -4.54
C ILE A 370 -6.70 27.19 -6.04
N ASP A 371 -5.65 27.79 -6.59
CA ASP A 371 -5.53 28.24 -7.97
C ASP A 371 -4.32 27.61 -8.64
N TYR A 372 -4.49 27.15 -9.87
CA TYR A 372 -3.48 26.49 -10.67
C TYR A 372 -3.28 27.20 -11.99
N ALA A 373 -2.01 27.33 -12.40
CA ALA A 373 -1.62 27.93 -13.66
C ALA A 373 -1.05 26.87 -14.61
N VAL A 374 -1.50 26.91 -15.86
CA VAL A 374 -0.95 26.05 -16.92
C VAL A 374 -0.37 26.88 -18.06
N PRO A 375 0.68 26.37 -18.74
CA PRO A 375 1.44 27.16 -19.73
C PRO A 375 0.70 27.36 -21.06
N GLY A 376 -0.40 26.63 -21.29
CA GLY A 376 -1.22 26.68 -22.50
C GLY A 376 -2.70 26.88 -22.21
N PRO A 377 -3.51 27.22 -23.24
CA PRO A 377 -4.96 27.17 -23.12
C PRO A 377 -5.42 25.78 -22.65
N ALA A 378 -6.07 25.75 -21.49
CA ALA A 378 -6.68 24.59 -20.88
C ALA A 378 -8.02 24.28 -21.53
N ARG A 379 -8.34 22.99 -21.64
CA ARG A 379 -9.60 22.51 -22.24
C ARG A 379 -10.50 21.84 -21.22
N VAL A 380 -9.94 21.01 -20.37
CA VAL A 380 -10.68 20.24 -19.37
C VAL A 380 -9.82 20.13 -18.13
N ALA A 381 -10.43 20.33 -16.96
CA ALA A 381 -9.88 19.90 -15.68
C ALA A 381 -10.66 18.70 -15.15
N ARG A 382 -9.97 17.72 -14.56
CA ARG A 382 -10.56 16.62 -13.81
C ARG A 382 -10.15 16.75 -12.36
N VAL A 383 -11.11 16.64 -11.46
CA VAL A 383 -10.90 16.89 -10.04
C VAL A 383 -11.51 15.76 -9.24
N THR A 384 -10.73 15.16 -8.35
CA THR A 384 -11.23 14.16 -7.40
C THR A 384 -11.30 14.79 -6.03
N ALA A 385 -12.47 14.74 -5.40
CA ALA A 385 -12.69 15.24 -4.05
C ALA A 385 -13.51 14.26 -3.20
N PHE A 386 -13.38 14.38 -1.88
CA PHE A 386 -14.05 13.56 -0.91
C PHE A 386 -14.87 14.37 0.08
N PHE A 387 -16.03 13.81 0.42
CA PHE A 387 -17.01 14.41 1.32
C PHE A 387 -17.34 13.43 2.43
N ALA A 388 -17.22 13.85 3.68
CA ALA A 388 -17.59 13.01 4.81
C ALA A 388 -19.12 12.86 4.85
N VAL A 389 -19.61 11.61 4.85
CA VAL A 389 -21.06 11.30 4.86
C VAL A 389 -21.74 11.86 6.11
N SER A 390 -21.02 11.96 7.22
CA SER A 390 -21.49 12.57 8.47
C SER A 390 -21.87 14.05 8.33
N GLN A 391 -21.47 14.69 7.23
CA GLN A 391 -21.80 16.09 6.95
C GLN A 391 -22.96 16.23 5.94
N GLY A 392 -23.59 15.12 5.53
CA GLY A 392 -24.67 15.10 4.54
C GLY A 392 -24.18 14.99 3.10
N ASP A 393 -25.05 15.26 2.15
CA ASP A 393 -24.77 15.04 0.73
C ASP A 393 -23.59 15.89 0.21
N PRO A 394 -22.83 15.40 -0.79
CA PRO A 394 -21.79 16.17 -1.44
C PRO A 394 -22.33 17.52 -1.97
N ALA A 395 -21.62 18.60 -1.66
CA ALA A 395 -21.88 19.91 -2.27
C ALA A 395 -20.75 20.23 -3.22
N ALA A 396 -21.08 20.35 -4.51
CA ALA A 396 -20.09 20.62 -5.55
C ALA A 396 -19.29 21.90 -5.24
N PRO A 397 -17.96 21.86 -5.29
CA PRO A 397 -17.15 23.08 -5.21
C PRO A 397 -17.41 23.94 -6.44
N ARG A 398 -17.13 25.24 -6.32
CA ARG A 398 -17.17 26.14 -7.47
C ARG A 398 -15.85 26.05 -8.21
N PHE A 399 -15.93 25.86 -9.52
CA PHE A 399 -14.77 25.89 -10.40
C PHE A 399 -14.76 27.21 -11.15
N LEU A 400 -13.69 27.98 -11.00
CA LEU A 400 -13.53 29.26 -11.68
C LEU A 400 -12.41 29.17 -12.71
N ALA A 401 -12.62 29.75 -13.87
CA ALA A 401 -11.67 29.82 -14.95
C ALA A 401 -11.23 31.27 -15.19
N SER A 402 -9.96 31.47 -15.51
CA SER A 402 -9.43 32.78 -15.88
C SER A 402 -8.40 32.67 -17.01
N ARG A 403 -8.35 33.72 -17.84
CA ARG A 403 -7.34 33.87 -18.90
C ARG A 403 -6.06 34.58 -18.40
N ASP A 404 -6.21 35.45 -17.41
CA ASP A 404 -5.17 36.39 -16.93
C ASP A 404 -4.76 36.17 -15.46
N GLY A 405 -5.51 35.36 -14.71
CA GLY A 405 -5.31 35.13 -13.27
C GLY A 405 -5.79 36.27 -12.38
N GLN A 406 -6.46 37.28 -12.94
CA GLN A 406 -7.02 38.42 -12.21
C GLN A 406 -8.56 38.30 -12.15
N SER A 407 -9.18 38.10 -13.31
CA SER A 407 -10.64 38.00 -13.44
C SER A 407 -11.07 36.55 -13.59
N PHE A 408 -11.79 36.03 -12.60
CA PHE A 408 -12.27 34.66 -12.57
C PHE A 408 -13.78 34.60 -12.85
N ALA A 409 -14.17 33.75 -13.80
CA ALA A 409 -15.58 33.47 -14.10
C ALA A 409 -15.91 32.02 -13.73
N GLU A 410 -17.10 31.80 -13.17
CA GLU A 410 -17.54 30.46 -12.77
C GLU A 410 -17.90 29.58 -13.98
N VAL A 411 -17.38 28.35 -13.98
CA VAL A 411 -17.65 27.35 -15.01
C VAL A 411 -18.97 26.67 -14.70
N GLN A 412 -19.98 26.95 -15.52
CA GLN A 412 -21.36 26.50 -15.27
C GLN A 412 -21.60 25.02 -15.61
N LYS A 413 -20.88 24.47 -16.61
CA LYS A 413 -21.12 23.11 -17.12
C LYS A 413 -20.19 22.10 -16.46
N VAL A 414 -20.48 21.69 -15.23
CA VAL A 414 -19.66 20.69 -14.52
C VAL A 414 -20.40 19.36 -14.49
N ARG A 415 -19.70 18.28 -14.85
CA ARG A 415 -20.20 16.91 -14.66
C ARG A 415 -19.60 16.34 -13.39
N ALA A 416 -20.43 15.76 -12.54
CA ALA A 416 -20.00 15.03 -11.35
C ALA A 416 -20.36 13.54 -11.49
N VAL A 417 -19.47 12.66 -11.04
CA VAL A 417 -19.74 11.23 -10.88
C VAL A 417 -19.41 10.86 -9.44
N GLU A 418 -20.46 10.54 -8.68
CA GLU A 418 -20.29 10.03 -7.33
C GLU A 418 -19.90 8.55 -7.37
N ARG A 419 -18.90 8.18 -6.58
CA ARG A 419 -18.52 6.79 -6.36
C ARG A 419 -18.62 6.48 -4.87
N ILE A 420 -19.38 5.43 -4.56
CA ILE A 420 -19.50 4.90 -3.20
C ILE A 420 -18.38 3.87 -3.01
N HIS A 421 -17.31 4.20 -2.27
CA HIS A 421 -16.33 3.21 -1.83
C HIS A 421 -15.62 3.51 -0.49
N ILE A 422 -15.52 2.43 0.31
CA ILE A 422 -14.69 2.06 1.47
C ILE A 422 -14.82 2.85 2.80
N ALA A 423 -15.52 2.24 3.76
CA ALA A 423 -15.20 2.38 5.19
C ALA A 423 -14.15 1.33 5.57
N PRO A 424 -13.25 1.59 6.53
CA PRO A 424 -12.53 0.55 7.23
C PRO A 424 -13.60 -0.39 7.83
N PRO A 425 -13.45 -1.73 7.72
CA PRO A 425 -14.45 -2.70 8.18
C PRO A 425 -14.91 -2.51 9.64
N HIS A 426 -14.14 -1.75 10.44
CA HIS A 426 -14.30 -1.64 11.88
C HIS A 426 -14.66 -0.24 12.41
N ALA A 427 -14.82 0.79 11.54
CA ALA A 427 -15.05 2.18 11.98
C ALA A 427 -16.46 2.74 11.73
N GLY A 428 -17.38 1.92 11.19
CA GLY A 428 -18.79 2.28 11.01
C GLY A 428 -19.08 3.36 9.95
N ASP A 429 -20.37 3.59 9.67
CA ASP A 429 -20.84 4.45 8.58
C ASP A 429 -20.50 5.93 8.78
N ALA A 430 -20.30 6.37 10.01
CA ALA A 430 -19.98 7.76 10.36
C ALA A 430 -18.62 8.25 9.83
N ASN A 431 -17.73 7.32 9.46
CA ASN A 431 -16.38 7.62 8.96
C ASN A 431 -16.25 7.43 7.43
N ARG A 432 -17.36 7.17 6.74
CA ARG A 432 -17.39 7.01 5.27
C ARG A 432 -17.11 8.33 4.56
N GLN A 433 -16.44 8.21 3.42
CA GLN A 433 -16.26 9.29 2.47
C GLN A 433 -17.03 8.97 1.19
N THR A 434 -17.66 9.98 0.60
CA THR A 434 -18.17 9.93 -0.76
C THR A 434 -17.13 10.54 -1.67
N GLN A 435 -16.59 9.75 -2.60
CA GLN A 435 -15.73 10.26 -3.66
C GLN A 435 -16.60 10.88 -4.75
N VAL A 436 -16.22 12.05 -5.23
CA VAL A 436 -16.83 12.68 -6.39
C VAL A 436 -15.75 13.06 -7.38
N ASP A 437 -15.85 12.49 -8.59
CA ASP A 437 -15.01 12.85 -9.72
C ASP A 437 -15.72 13.90 -10.57
N TYR A 438 -15.12 15.09 -10.68
CA TYR A 438 -15.60 16.19 -11.48
C TYR A 438 -14.88 16.24 -12.82
N THR A 439 -15.63 16.47 -13.89
CA THR A 439 -15.12 16.89 -15.19
C THR A 439 -15.57 18.31 -15.46
N VAL A 440 -14.62 19.20 -15.65
CA VAL A 440 -14.81 20.65 -15.78
C VAL A 440 -14.33 21.09 -17.17
N PRO A 441 -15.22 21.19 -18.17
CA PRO A 441 -14.93 21.75 -19.48
C PRO A 441 -14.68 23.26 -19.34
N LEU A 442 -13.50 23.71 -19.75
CA LEU A 442 -13.04 25.08 -19.53
C LEU A 442 -13.35 25.97 -20.73
N PRO A 443 -13.73 27.24 -20.52
CA PRO A 443 -13.89 28.21 -21.60
C PRO A 443 -12.60 28.39 -22.41
N GLU A 444 -12.75 28.75 -23.68
CA GLU A 444 -11.60 28.96 -24.57
C GLU A 444 -10.63 30.01 -24.01
N GLY A 445 -9.33 29.72 -24.11
CA GLY A 445 -8.26 30.60 -23.64
C GLY A 445 -8.00 30.55 -22.14
N THR A 446 -8.71 29.71 -21.37
CA THR A 446 -8.46 29.51 -19.93
C THR A 446 -7.01 29.10 -19.69
N ARG A 447 -6.33 29.74 -18.74
CA ARG A 447 -4.96 29.40 -18.32
C ARG A 447 -4.82 29.25 -16.81
N ARG A 448 -5.87 29.61 -16.08
CA ARG A 448 -5.95 29.57 -14.62
C ARG A 448 -7.24 28.88 -14.21
N ILE A 449 -7.13 27.91 -13.31
CA ILE A 449 -8.27 27.17 -12.77
C ILE A 449 -8.22 27.26 -11.27
N LYS A 450 -9.30 27.74 -10.67
CA LYS A 450 -9.44 27.89 -9.23
C LYS A 450 -10.57 27.01 -8.72
N VAL A 451 -10.27 26.18 -7.74
CA VAL A 451 -11.26 25.37 -7.01
C VAL A 451 -11.60 26.11 -5.74
N VAL A 452 -12.89 26.37 -5.51
CA VAL A 452 -13.39 27.04 -4.31
C VAL A 452 -14.30 26.09 -3.55
N TRP A 453 -13.96 25.81 -2.30
CA TRP A 453 -14.68 24.89 -1.43
C TRP A 453 -16.09 25.44 -1.17
N ALA A 454 -17.10 24.64 -1.43
CA ALA A 454 -18.48 24.96 -1.05
C ALA A 454 -18.74 24.68 0.43
N ARG A 455 -18.03 23.70 0.99
CA ARG A 455 -18.12 23.21 2.36
C ARG A 455 -16.80 22.55 2.75
N GLN A 456 -16.74 21.98 3.94
CA GLN A 456 -15.65 21.08 4.28
C GLN A 456 -15.60 19.88 3.33
N MET A 457 -14.48 19.73 2.63
CA MET A 457 -14.18 18.62 1.73
C MET A 457 -12.66 18.48 1.59
N ALA A 458 -12.22 17.32 1.11
CA ALA A 458 -10.82 17.05 0.82
C ALA A 458 -10.61 16.97 -0.70
N LEU A 459 -9.78 17.86 -1.26
CA LEU A 459 -9.33 17.79 -2.65
C LEU A 459 -8.13 16.83 -2.70
N ASP A 460 -8.17 15.85 -3.58
CA ASP A 460 -7.17 14.77 -3.64
C ASP A 460 -6.37 14.78 -4.93
N ARG A 461 -7.01 15.10 -6.05
CA ARG A 461 -6.35 15.16 -7.36
C ARG A 461 -6.86 16.30 -8.21
N LEU A 462 -5.95 16.89 -8.97
CA LEU A 462 -6.27 17.73 -10.11
C LEU A 462 -5.48 17.30 -11.34
N GLU A 463 -6.17 17.09 -12.45
CA GLU A 463 -5.57 16.95 -13.77
C GLU A 463 -6.06 18.08 -14.68
N ILE A 464 -5.18 18.71 -15.45
CA ILE A 464 -5.55 19.77 -16.40
C ILE A 464 -4.99 19.42 -17.77
N GLU A 465 -5.87 19.23 -18.74
CA GLU A 465 -5.50 19.12 -20.15
C GLU A 465 -5.30 20.52 -20.75
N HIS A 466 -4.13 20.78 -21.33
CA HIS A 466 -3.82 22.05 -21.97
C HIS A 466 -3.02 21.87 -23.27
N ALA A 467 -2.94 22.93 -24.08
CA ALA A 467 -2.25 22.88 -25.37
C ALA A 467 -0.70 22.91 -25.30
N GLY A 468 -0.10 22.88 -24.10
CA GLY A 468 1.33 23.15 -23.89
C GLY A 468 1.71 24.63 -24.01
N SER A 469 2.96 24.97 -23.69
CA SER A 469 3.52 26.31 -23.99
C SER A 469 3.63 26.50 -25.51
N VAL A 470 3.15 27.62 -26.04
CA VAL A 470 3.51 28.04 -27.40
C VAL A 470 4.98 28.44 -27.38
N GLN A 471 5.76 27.89 -28.31
CA GLN A 471 7.19 28.17 -28.44
C GLN A 471 7.46 29.55 -29.00
#